data_AF-A0A0W0TVL4-F1
#
_entry.id   AF-A0A0W0TVL4-F1
#
_cell.length_a   1.000
_cell.length_b   1.000
_cell.length_c   1.000
_cell.angle_alpha   90.00
_cell.angle_beta   90.00
_cell.angle_gamma   90.00
#
_symmetry.space_group_name_H-M   'P 1'
#
loop_
_entity.id
_entity.type
_entity.pdbx_description
1 polymer ?
#
loop_
_entity_poly.entity_id
_entity_poly.type
_entity_poly.pdbx_seq_one_letter_code
_entity_poly.pdbx_strand_id
1 'polypeptide(L)'
;MSAVLQEVEQRGEALTHQVVSAVRRYLTSQNSKDASLNLYQLIVEEVEAPLFRTVMELTRYNQSKAARVLGVSRGTLRTKLKRYFDDEFIGTRDV
;
A
#
# COMPACT_ATOMS: atom_id res chain seq x y z
N MET A 1 -18.58 11.87 21.68
CA MET A 1 -17.98 11.25 20.49
C MET A 1 -16.54 10.86 20.83
N SER A 2 -16.12 9.64 20.49
CA SER A 2 -14.90 9.00 21.03
C SER A 2 -13.61 9.61 20.48
N ALA A 3 -12.63 9.89 21.35
CA ALA A 3 -11.32 10.44 20.99
C ALA A 3 -10.57 9.59 19.93
N VAL A 4 -10.80 8.28 19.92
CA VAL A 4 -10.19 7.34 18.95
C VAL A 4 -10.62 7.64 17.52
N LEU A 5 -11.90 8.00 17.30
CA LEU A 5 -12.39 8.32 15.97
C LEU A 5 -11.81 9.64 15.47
N GLN A 6 -11.70 10.62 16.37
CA GLN A 6 -11.16 11.93 16.08
C GLN A 6 -9.65 11.86 15.75
N GLU A 7 -8.91 10.97 16.41
CA GLU A 7 -7.49 10.74 16.13
C GLU A 7 -7.27 10.01 14.79
N VAL A 8 -8.13 9.06 14.42
CA VAL A 8 -8.10 8.40 13.10
C VAL A 8 -8.43 9.40 11.99
N GLU A 9 -9.41 10.28 12.20
CA GLU A 9 -9.81 11.31 11.24
C GLU A 9 -8.68 12.33 11.01
N GLN A 10 -8.07 12.85 12.07
CA GLN A 10 -6.91 13.76 11.99
C GLN A 10 -5.69 13.12 11.30
N ARG A 11 -5.42 11.83 11.56
CA ARG A 11 -4.35 11.09 10.87
C ARG A 11 -4.68 10.84 9.40
N GLY A 12 -5.96 10.63 9.07
CA GLY A 12 -6.45 10.49 7.69
C GLY A 12 -6.26 11.77 6.87
N GLU A 13 -6.53 12.93 7.47
CA GLU A 13 -6.24 14.23 6.85
C GLU A 13 -4.73 14.39 6.57
N ALA A 14 -3.87 14.01 7.52
CA ALA A 14 -2.42 14.09 7.35
C ALA A 14 -1.90 13.25 6.17
N LEU A 15 -2.38 12.01 6.00
CA LEU A 15 -2.00 11.16 4.86
C LEU A 15 -2.50 11.76 3.54
N THR A 16 -3.74 12.26 3.52
CA THR A 16 -4.33 12.90 2.33
C THR A 16 -3.48 14.09 1.88
N HIS A 17 -3.06 14.95 2.82
CA HIS A 17 -2.17 16.07 2.54
C HIS A 17 -0.81 15.62 1.99
N GLN A 18 -0.23 14.55 2.52
CA GLN A 18 1.04 14.00 2.02
C GLN A 18 0.92 13.47 0.59
N VAL A 19 -0.15 12.75 0.28
CA VAL A 19 -0.42 12.23 -1.07
C VAL A 19 -0.61 13.38 -2.06
N VAL A 20 -1.43 14.39 -1.72
CA VAL A 20 -1.64 15.57 -2.58
C VAL A 20 -0.32 16.29 -2.86
N SER A 21 0.51 16.47 -1.83
CA SER A 21 1.82 17.10 -1.96
C SER A 21 2.76 16.28 -2.86
N ALA A 22 2.80 14.96 -2.70
CA ALA A 22 3.60 14.06 -3.53
C ALA A 22 3.16 14.08 -5.00
N VAL A 23 1.86 13.96 -5.26
CA VAL A 23 1.29 14.01 -6.62
C VAL A 23 1.62 15.33 -7.31
N ARG A 24 1.45 16.46 -6.60
CA ARG A 24 1.82 17.78 -7.14
C ARG A 24 3.29 17.84 -7.53
N ARG A 25 4.19 17.33 -6.67
CA ARG A 25 5.64 17.28 -6.99
C ARG A 25 5.93 16.44 -8.23
N TYR A 26 5.29 15.28 -8.39
CA TYR A 26 5.46 14.46 -9.59
C TYR A 26 5.02 15.20 -10.85
N LEU A 27 3.87 15.88 -10.79
CA LEU A 27 3.32 16.64 -11.92
C LEU A 27 4.13 17.92 -12.26
N THR A 28 4.77 18.55 -11.27
CA THR A 28 5.59 19.76 -11.51
C THR A 28 7.06 19.46 -11.76
N SER A 29 7.51 18.21 -11.58
CA SER A 29 8.87 17.78 -11.90
C SER A 29 9.12 17.84 -13.41
N GLN A 30 10.35 18.15 -13.84
CA GLN A 30 10.70 18.28 -15.27
C GLN A 30 10.46 16.99 -16.09
N ASN A 31 10.26 15.84 -15.43
CA ASN A 31 9.90 14.56 -16.04
C ASN A 31 8.42 14.47 -16.49
N SER A 32 7.55 15.39 -16.07
CA SER A 32 6.15 15.42 -16.51
C SER A 32 5.97 15.96 -17.94
N LYS A 33 7.05 16.44 -18.56
CA LYS A 33 7.08 16.81 -19.99
C LYS A 33 7.00 15.60 -20.92
N ASP A 34 7.28 14.40 -20.41
CA ASP A 34 7.00 13.16 -21.11
C ASP A 34 5.56 12.71 -20.82
N ALA A 35 4.74 12.66 -21.87
CA ALA A 35 3.34 12.23 -21.83
C ALA A 35 3.12 10.75 -21.42
N SER A 36 4.17 10.05 -20.99
CA SER A 36 4.19 8.63 -20.64
C SER A 36 4.30 8.36 -19.14
N LEU A 37 4.23 9.38 -18.27
CA LEU A 37 4.26 9.19 -16.82
C LEU A 37 3.01 8.40 -16.37
N ASN A 38 3.13 7.08 -16.17
CA ASN A 38 2.07 6.23 -15.60
C ASN A 38 1.93 6.51 -14.09
N LEU A 39 1.45 7.71 -13.78
CA LEU A 39 1.39 8.25 -12.42
C LEU A 39 0.46 7.44 -11.52
N TYR A 40 -0.62 6.90 -12.08
CA TYR A 40 -1.53 6.04 -11.33
C TYR A 40 -0.78 4.82 -10.78
N GLN A 41 -0.05 4.10 -11.64
CA GLN A 41 0.71 2.93 -11.21
C GLN A 41 1.77 3.32 -10.18
N LEU A 42 2.55 4.38 -10.44
CA LEU A 42 3.58 4.86 -9.52
C LEU A 42 3.03 5.10 -8.10
N ILE A 43 1.93 5.85 -7.99
CA ILE A 43 1.35 6.18 -6.68
C ILE A 43 0.75 4.94 -6.00
N VAL A 44 0.09 4.07 -6.75
CA VAL A 44 -0.51 2.85 -6.19
C VAL A 44 0.57 1.92 -5.65
N GLU A 45 1.67 1.75 -6.37
CA GLU A 45 2.79 0.89 -5.93
C GLU A 45 3.43 1.44 -4.64
N GLU A 46 3.62 2.76 -4.57
CA GLU A 46 4.21 3.43 -3.40
C GLU A 46 3.36 3.36 -2.13
N VAL A 47 2.05 3.16 -2.27
CA VAL A 47 1.12 3.03 -1.14
C VAL A 47 0.85 1.57 -0.79
N GLU A 48 0.58 0.74 -1.80
CA GLU A 48 0.17 -0.65 -1.57
C GLU A 48 1.32 -1.50 -1.01
N ALA A 49 2.54 -1.35 -1.50
CA ALA A 49 3.67 -2.13 -1.01
C ALA A 49 3.91 -1.93 0.51
N PRO A 50 4.13 -0.69 1.02
CA PRO A 50 4.34 -0.51 2.46
C PRO A 50 3.11 -0.89 3.29
N LEU A 51 1.89 -0.69 2.78
CA LEU A 51 0.67 -1.15 3.44
C LEU A 51 0.69 -2.67 3.64
N PHE A 52 0.96 -3.44 2.59
CA PHE A 52 0.98 -4.89 2.67
C PHE A 52 2.12 -5.42 3.56
N ARG A 53 3.34 -4.86 3.44
CA ARG A 53 4.47 -5.23 4.30
C ARG A 53 4.14 -5.02 5.78
N THR A 54 3.64 -3.84 6.12
CA THR A 54 3.30 -3.48 7.52
C THR A 54 2.25 -4.42 8.11
N VAL A 55 1.21 -4.77 7.33
CA VAL A 55 0.19 -5.70 7.81
C VAL A 55 0.72 -7.14 7.91
N MET A 56 1.59 -7.57 6.98
CA MET A 56 2.23 -8.87 7.08
C MET A 56 3.08 -8.98 8.34
N GLU A 57 3.90 -7.98 8.66
CA GLU A 57 4.69 -7.92 9.90
C GLU A 57 3.81 -7.92 11.15
N LEU A 58 2.77 -7.07 11.19
CA LEU A 58 1.81 -7.00 12.29
C LEU A 58 1.11 -8.34 12.55
N THR A 59 0.87 -9.10 11.49
CA THR A 59 0.19 -10.40 11.56
C THR A 59 1.15 -11.59 11.68
N ARG A 60 2.45 -11.34 11.92
CA ARG A 60 3.50 -12.36 12.00
C ARG A 60 3.50 -13.27 10.77
N TYR A 61 3.37 -12.65 9.61
CA TYR A 61 3.36 -13.28 8.28
C TYR A 61 2.21 -14.27 8.05
N ASN A 62 1.14 -14.22 8.85
CA ASN A 62 -0.06 -15.02 8.63
C ASN A 62 -0.96 -14.36 7.58
N GLN A 63 -0.85 -14.82 6.34
CA GLN A 63 -1.62 -14.28 5.20
C GLN A 63 -3.15 -14.29 5.43
N SER A 64 -3.71 -15.31 6.09
CA SER A 64 -5.16 -15.36 6.35
C SER A 64 -5.60 -14.30 7.37
N LYS A 65 -4.74 -13.98 8.34
CA LYS A 65 -4.99 -12.87 9.28
C LYS A 65 -4.78 -11.52 8.59
N ALA A 66 -3.73 -11.37 7.80
CA ALA A 66 -3.46 -10.17 7.02
C ALA A 66 -4.61 -9.82 6.07
N ALA A 67 -5.11 -10.80 5.31
CA ALA A 67 -6.23 -10.62 4.39
C ALA A 67 -7.49 -10.11 5.10
N ARG A 68 -7.78 -10.61 6.31
CA ARG A 68 -8.88 -10.12 7.13
C ARG A 68 -8.68 -8.69 7.62
N VAL A 69 -7.46 -8.34 8.05
CA VAL A 69 -7.13 -6.96 8.49
C VAL A 69 -7.25 -5.98 7.33
N LEU A 70 -6.78 -6.37 6.14
CA LEU A 70 -6.84 -5.54 4.93
C LEU A 70 -8.22 -5.49 4.28
N GLY A 71 -9.15 -6.38 4.67
CA GLY A 71 -10.48 -6.46 4.06
C GLY A 71 -10.47 -6.98 2.62
N VAL A 72 -9.46 -7.76 2.23
CA VAL A 72 -9.35 -8.34 0.87
C VAL A 72 -9.41 -9.86 0.91
N SER A 73 -9.73 -10.49 -0.21
CA SER A 73 -9.64 -11.95 -0.30
C SER A 73 -8.19 -12.43 -0.14
N ARG A 74 -7.99 -13.64 0.40
CA ARG A 74 -6.65 -14.25 0.47
C ARG A 74 -6.01 -14.40 -0.91
N GLY A 75 -6.81 -14.70 -1.94
CA GLY A 75 -6.33 -14.80 -3.32
C GLY A 75 -5.76 -13.46 -3.82
N THR A 76 -6.50 -12.37 -3.59
CA THR A 76 -6.07 -11.00 -3.91
C THR A 76 -4.79 -10.64 -3.17
N LEU A 77 -4.73 -10.88 -1.85
CA LEU A 77 -3.53 -10.62 -1.06
C LEU A 77 -2.32 -11.38 -1.63
N ARG A 78 -2.47 -12.67 -1.94
CA ARG A 78 -1.37 -13.47 -2.49
C ARG A 78 -0.86 -12.91 -3.82
N THR A 79 -1.75 -12.53 -4.74
CA THR A 79 -1.35 -11.92 -6.02
C THR A 79 -0.60 -10.61 -5.82
N LYS A 80 -1.07 -9.76 -4.88
CA LYS A 80 -0.42 -8.49 -4.56
C LYS A 80 0.94 -8.69 -3.90
N LEU A 81 1.05 -9.62 -2.95
CA LEU A 81 2.33 -9.97 -2.33
C LEU A 81 3.34 -10.47 -3.36
N LYS A 82 2.91 -11.32 -4.32
CA LYS A 82 3.80 -11.78 -5.38
C LYS A 82 4.30 -10.66 -6.27
N ARG A 83 3.42 -9.69 -6.60
CA ARG A 83 3.77 -8.53 -7.43
C ARG A 83 4.83 -7.64 -6.78
N TYR A 84 4.76 -7.44 -5.46
CA TYR A 84 5.60 -6.46 -4.76
C TYR A 84 6.82 -7.06 -4.06
N PHE A 85 6.78 -8.35 -3.72
CA PHE A 85 7.78 -8.99 -2.86
C PHE A 85 8.21 -10.38 -3.36
N ASP A 86 7.88 -10.71 -4.61
CA ASP A 86 8.14 -12.02 -5.20
C ASP A 86 7.67 -13.17 -4.29
N ASP A 87 8.59 -14.00 -3.81
CA ASP A 87 8.29 -15.16 -2.98
C ASP A 87 8.56 -14.93 -1.47
N GLU A 88 8.96 -13.72 -1.04
CA GLU A 88 9.28 -13.38 0.37
C GLU A 88 8.16 -13.80 1.34
N PHE A 89 6.91 -13.61 0.92
CA PHE A 89 5.74 -13.88 1.75
C PHE A 89 4.94 -15.10 1.33
N ILE A 90 5.29 -15.72 0.20
CA ILE A 90 4.56 -16.84 -0.38
C ILE A 90 5.47 -18.04 -0.22
N GLY A 91 5.57 -18.56 1.01
CA GLY A 91 6.45 -19.66 1.36
C GLY A 91 6.52 -20.70 0.24
N THR A 92 7.69 -20.83 -0.38
CA THR A 92 7.96 -21.85 -1.37
C THR A 92 7.80 -23.18 -0.65
N ARG A 93 6.79 -23.96 -1.03
CA ARG A 93 6.88 -25.39 -0.79
C ARG A 93 8.01 -25.85 -1.69
N ASP A 94 9.19 -26.05 -1.11
CA ASP A 94 10.25 -26.81 -1.76
C ASP A 94 9.61 -28.13 -2.20
N VAL A 95 9.62 -28.37 -3.52
CA VAL A 95 9.17 -29.62 -4.14
C VAL A 95 10.23 -30.68 -3.91
#